data_AF-A0A2G1X6I0-F1
#
_entry.id   AF-A0A2G1X6I0-F1
#
_cell.length_a   1.000
_cell.length_b   1.000
_cell.length_c   1.000
_cell.angle_alpha   90.00
_cell.angle_beta   90.00
_cell.angle_gamma   90.00
#
_symmetry.space_group_name_H-M   'P 1'
#
loop_
_entity.id
_entity.type
_entity.pdbx_description
1 polymer ?
#
loop_
_entity_poly.entity_id
_entity_poly.type
_entity_poly.pdbx_seq_one_letter_code
_entity_poly.pdbx_strand_id
1 'polypeptide(L)'
;MPISLDDLESHLFKCADIIRDAVDPTDYKEFILPLVYYKSISDEFEKQYAENLDEYGEDFARRENLYDIPVVPEGYLWDDIRGVSDNIDQELNEAFDALTEANPELTGVFRADYIDADAL
;
A
#
# COMPACT_ATOMS: atom_id res chain seq x y z
N MET A 1 0.82 -19.73 -19.93
CA MET A 1 -0.50 -20.30 -19.63
C MET A 1 -1.21 -19.36 -18.68
N PRO A 2 -2.47 -19.00 -18.91
CA PRO A 2 -3.23 -18.21 -17.96
C PRO A 2 -3.48 -19.05 -16.69
N ILE A 3 -3.30 -18.43 -15.52
CA ILE A 3 -3.65 -19.01 -14.22
C ILE A 3 -5.17 -19.06 -14.09
N SER A 4 -5.72 -20.15 -13.55
CA SER A 4 -7.15 -20.21 -13.23
C SER A 4 -7.44 -19.45 -11.92
N LEU A 5 -8.70 -19.05 -11.70
CA LEU A 5 -9.08 -18.37 -10.46
C LEU A 5 -8.77 -19.25 -9.23
N ASP A 6 -9.08 -20.54 -9.30
CA ASP A 6 -8.78 -21.50 -8.23
C ASP A 6 -7.27 -21.60 -7.93
N ASP A 7 -6.43 -21.54 -8.98
CA ASP A 7 -4.98 -21.53 -8.83
C ASP A 7 -4.50 -20.24 -8.15
N LEU A 8 -5.07 -19.09 -8.50
CA LEU A 8 -4.75 -17.80 -7.88
C LEU A 8 -5.16 -17.78 -6.41
N GLU A 9 -6.39 -18.20 -6.10
CA GLU A 9 -6.91 -18.29 -4.73
C GLU A 9 -6.05 -19.21 -3.88
N SER A 10 -5.72 -20.40 -4.39
CA SER A 10 -4.84 -21.34 -3.70
C SER A 10 -3.44 -20.78 -3.46
N HIS A 11 -2.90 -19.99 -4.40
CA HIS A 11 -1.59 -19.38 -4.26
C HIS A 11 -1.59 -18.27 -3.20
N LEU A 12 -2.60 -17.38 -3.24
CA LEU A 12 -2.77 -16.31 -2.27
C LEU A 12 -3.03 -16.88 -0.86
N PHE A 13 -3.81 -17.95 -0.76
CA PHE A 13 -4.09 -18.62 0.51
C PHE A 13 -2.82 -19.19 1.15
N LYS A 14 -1.95 -19.86 0.36
CA LYS A 14 -0.66 -20.38 0.84
C LYS A 14 0.29 -19.27 1.28
N CYS A 15 0.31 -18.13 0.58
CA CYS A 15 1.11 -16.98 0.98
C CYS A 15 0.62 -16.43 2.33
N ALA A 16 -0.70 -16.34 2.52
CA ALA A 16 -1.29 -15.91 3.78
C ALA A 16 -1.02 -16.90 4.94
N ASP A 17 -0.96 -18.21 4.68
CA ASP A 17 -0.63 -19.23 5.69
C ASP A 17 0.81 -19.06 6.22
N ILE A 18 1.78 -18.77 5.35
CA ILE A 18 3.18 -18.55 5.75
C ILE A 18 3.29 -17.38 6.74
N ILE A 19 2.55 -16.30 6.51
CA ILE A 19 2.60 -15.13 7.39
C ILE A 19 1.83 -15.40 8.69
N ARG A 20 0.73 -16.16 8.63
CA ARG A 20 -0.06 -16.53 9.82
C ARG A 20 0.66 -17.48 10.78
N ASP A 21 1.57 -18.32 10.29
CA ASP A 21 2.39 -19.19 11.16
C ASP A 21 3.54 -18.43 11.85
N ALA A 22 3.90 -17.24 11.36
CA ALA A 22 4.98 -16.43 11.90
C ALA A 22 4.53 -15.34 12.89
N VAL A 23 3.22 -15.04 12.94
CA VAL A 23 2.60 -13.94 13.72
C VAL A 23 1.39 -14.49 14.45
N ASP A 24 1.10 -14.06 15.69
CA ASP A 24 -0.16 -14.46 16.35
C ASP A 24 -1.35 -14.15 15.41
N PRO A 25 -2.24 -15.12 15.12
CA PRO A 25 -3.36 -14.93 14.19
C PRO A 25 -4.28 -13.76 14.56
N THR A 26 -4.25 -13.32 15.81
CA THR A 26 -5.01 -12.19 16.34
C THR A 26 -4.43 -10.84 15.90
N ASP A 27 -3.10 -10.77 15.72
CA ASP A 27 -2.34 -9.56 15.41
C ASP A 27 -1.98 -9.44 13.93
N TYR A 28 -1.91 -10.56 13.19
CA TYR A 28 -1.65 -10.57 11.74
C TYR A 28 -2.55 -9.61 10.93
N LYS A 29 -3.82 -9.51 11.30
CA LYS A 29 -4.78 -8.62 10.63
C LYS A 29 -4.36 -7.13 10.72
N GLU A 30 -3.70 -6.75 11.81
CA GLU A 30 -3.26 -5.38 12.06
C GLU A 30 -2.10 -5.00 11.13
N PHE A 31 -1.35 -5.99 10.61
CA PHE A 31 -0.28 -5.76 9.64
C PHE A 31 -0.75 -5.91 8.19
N ILE A 32 -1.53 -6.95 7.87
CA ILE A 32 -1.93 -7.19 6.47
C ILE A 32 -2.96 -6.18 5.95
N LEU A 33 -3.90 -5.73 6.79
CA LEU A 33 -4.98 -4.84 6.34
C LEU A 33 -4.46 -3.46 5.93
N PRO A 34 -3.59 -2.78 6.72
CA PRO A 34 -2.97 -1.54 6.28
C PRO A 34 -2.19 -1.68 4.97
N LEU A 35 -1.44 -2.78 4.81
CA LEU A 35 -0.67 -3.01 3.59
C LEU A 35 -1.54 -3.20 2.34
N VAL A 36 -2.61 -4.00 2.46
CA VAL A 36 -3.57 -4.20 1.35
C VAL A 36 -4.29 -2.90 1.02
N TYR A 37 -4.65 -2.11 2.05
CA TYR A 37 -5.31 -0.83 1.86
C TYR A 37 -4.38 0.17 1.17
N TYR A 38 -3.13 0.26 1.60
CA TYR A 38 -2.09 1.08 0.97
C TYR A 38 -1.89 0.73 -0.51
N LYS A 39 -1.73 -0.56 -0.82
CA LYS A 39 -1.63 -1.02 -2.21
C LYS A 39 -2.86 -0.60 -3.03
N SER A 40 -4.06 -0.76 -2.47
CA SER A 40 -5.31 -0.42 -3.16
C SER A 40 -5.40 1.07 -3.49
N ILE A 41 -4.94 1.94 -2.57
CA ILE A 41 -4.83 3.38 -2.81
C ILE A 41 -3.83 3.67 -3.92
N SER A 42 -2.63 3.08 -3.86
CA SER A 42 -1.60 3.26 -4.89
C SER A 42 -2.09 2.84 -6.28
N ASP A 43 -2.71 1.66 -6.39
CA ASP A 43 -3.19 1.15 -7.67
C ASP A 43 -4.23 2.09 -8.31
N GLU A 44 -5.19 2.61 -7.52
CA GLU A 44 -6.22 3.53 -8.04
C GLU A 44 -5.65 4.93 -8.32
N PHE A 45 -4.68 5.38 -7.50
CA PHE A 45 -3.97 6.64 -7.73
C PHE A 45 -3.20 6.63 -9.04
N GLU A 46 -2.45 5.56 -9.32
CA GLU A 46 -1.70 5.42 -10.57
C GLU A 46 -2.62 5.41 -11.79
N LYS A 47 -3.79 4.77 -11.67
CA LYS A 47 -4.80 4.78 -12.73
C LYS A 47 -5.32 6.19 -13.01
N GLN A 48 -5.75 6.93 -11.98
CA GLN A 48 -6.20 8.31 -12.15
C GLN A 48 -5.08 9.24 -12.61
N TYR A 49 -3.85 9.03 -12.14
CA TYR A 49 -2.68 9.77 -12.60
C TYR A 49 -2.43 9.57 -14.10
N ALA A 50 -2.52 8.34 -14.59
CA ALA A 50 -2.38 8.05 -16.02
C ALA A 50 -3.48 8.70 -16.86
N GLU A 51 -4.72 8.71 -16.38
CA GLU A 51 -5.85 9.41 -17.02
C GLU A 51 -5.61 10.94 -17.04
N ASN A 52 -5.20 11.52 -15.91
CA ASN A 52 -4.89 12.95 -15.79
C ASN A 52 -3.67 13.36 -16.65
N LEU A 53 -2.69 12.47 -16.81
CA LEU A 53 -1.52 12.71 -17.64
C LEU A 53 -1.89 12.82 -19.13
N ASP A 54 -2.81 11.98 -19.60
CA ASP A 54 -3.31 12.03 -20.98
C ASP A 54 -4.16 13.28 -21.24
N GLU A 55 -5.00 13.69 -20.26
CA GLU A 55 -5.92 14.82 -20.42
C GLU A 55 -5.26 16.19 -20.22
N TYR A 56 -4.43 16.35 -19.19
CA TYR A 56 -3.92 17.65 -18.74
C TYR A 56 -2.41 17.82 -18.92
N GLY A 57 -1.67 16.74 -19.18
CA GLY A 57 -0.21 16.74 -19.27
C GLY A 57 0.50 16.73 -17.91
N GLU A 58 1.80 16.43 -17.95
CA GLU A 58 2.63 16.16 -16.76
C GLU A 58 2.61 17.29 -15.71
N ASP A 59 2.65 18.55 -16.17
CA ASP A 59 2.64 19.74 -15.31
C ASP A 59 1.37 19.90 -14.45
N PHE A 60 0.29 19.19 -14.80
CA PHE A 60 -1.03 19.35 -14.20
C PHE A 60 -1.56 18.05 -13.58
N ALA A 61 -1.05 16.89 -14.01
CA ALA A 61 -1.62 15.59 -13.70
C ALA A 61 -1.67 15.26 -12.20
N ARG A 62 -0.74 15.80 -11.40
CA ARG A 62 -0.66 15.59 -9.94
C ARG A 62 -1.43 16.59 -9.08
N ARG A 63 -2.21 17.50 -9.68
CA ARG A 63 -2.99 18.45 -8.88
C ARG A 63 -4.01 17.73 -8.01
N GLU A 64 -3.95 17.94 -6.71
CA GLU A 64 -4.81 17.28 -5.72
C GLU A 64 -6.31 17.39 -6.07
N ASN A 65 -6.74 18.51 -6.64
CA ASN A 65 -8.14 18.73 -7.02
C ASN A 65 -8.63 17.89 -8.22
N LEU A 66 -7.76 17.09 -8.83
CA LEU A 66 -8.10 16.15 -9.91
C LEU A 66 -8.36 14.73 -9.39
N TYR A 67 -8.22 14.50 -8.08
CA TYR A 67 -8.36 13.19 -7.47
C TYR A 67 -9.54 13.17 -6.50
N ASP A 68 -10.37 12.15 -6.62
CA ASP A 68 -11.46 11.84 -5.67
C ASP A 68 -11.03 10.78 -4.63
N ILE A 69 -9.76 10.38 -4.68
CA ILE A 69 -9.13 9.36 -3.83
C ILE A 69 -7.91 9.98 -3.14
N PRO A 70 -7.37 9.32 -2.09
CA PRO A 70 -6.14 9.78 -1.48
C PRO A 70 -4.99 9.88 -2.49
N VAL A 71 -4.25 10.98 -2.43
CA VAL A 71 -3.11 11.29 -3.28
C VAL A 71 -1.87 10.61 -2.71
N VAL A 72 -1.18 9.81 -3.52
CA VAL A 72 0.06 9.17 -3.11
C VAL A 72 1.25 10.07 -3.46
N PRO A 73 2.08 10.46 -2.47
CA PRO A 73 3.26 11.29 -2.72
C PRO A 73 4.27 10.62 -3.68
N GLU A 74 5.12 11.44 -4.31
CA GLU A 74 6.22 10.94 -5.15
C GLU A 74 7.22 10.12 -4.33
N GLY A 75 7.70 8.99 -4.86
CA GLY A 75 8.64 8.11 -4.17
C GLY A 75 7.98 7.14 -3.16
N TYR A 76 6.66 7.20 -3.03
CA TYR A 76 5.88 6.33 -2.16
C TYR A 76 4.82 5.55 -2.96
N LEU A 77 5.00 5.33 -4.26
CA LEU A 77 4.12 4.39 -4.96
C LEU A 77 4.37 2.96 -4.46
N TRP A 78 3.40 2.08 -4.66
CA TRP A 78 3.53 0.67 -4.27
C TRP A 78 4.80 0.03 -4.85
N ASP A 79 5.13 0.35 -6.10
CA ASP A 79 6.33 -0.16 -6.76
C ASP A 79 7.63 0.42 -6.20
N ASP A 80 7.62 1.65 -5.66
CA ASP A 80 8.76 2.25 -4.96
C ASP A 80 9.07 1.46 -3.69
N ILE A 81 8.04 1.23 -2.86
CA ILE A 81 8.16 0.46 -1.61
C ILE A 81 8.53 -0.99 -1.89
N ARG A 82 7.97 -1.60 -2.93
CA ARG A 82 8.31 -2.97 -3.35
C ARG A 82 9.76 -3.10 -3.83
N GLY A 83 10.35 -2.02 -4.34
CA GLY A 83 11.74 -1.97 -4.78
C GLY A 83 12.77 -1.92 -3.65
N VAL A 84 12.35 -1.61 -2.43
CA VAL A 84 13.21 -1.57 -1.24
C VAL A 84 13.67 -2.98 -0.88
N SER A 85 14.96 -3.14 -0.63
CA SER A 85 15.58 -4.42 -0.28
C SER A 85 16.11 -4.50 1.16
N ASP A 86 16.35 -3.35 1.78
CA ASP A 86 16.86 -3.21 3.15
C ASP A 86 15.98 -2.22 3.92
N ASN A 87 15.77 -2.44 5.23
CA ASN A 87 14.95 -1.58 6.12
C ASN A 87 13.50 -1.34 5.64
N ILE A 88 12.88 -2.36 5.06
CA ILE A 88 11.49 -2.29 4.54
C ILE A 88 10.46 -1.92 5.62
N ASP A 89 10.70 -2.32 6.85
CA ASP A 89 9.91 -1.96 8.04
C ASP A 89 9.88 -0.44 8.26
N GLN A 90 11.04 0.21 8.21
CA GLN A 90 11.15 1.66 8.33
C GLN A 90 10.50 2.37 7.14
N GLU A 91 10.80 1.92 5.91
CA GLU A 91 10.24 2.51 4.69
C GLU A 91 8.71 2.39 4.63
N LEU A 92 8.13 1.30 5.14
CA LEU A 92 6.67 1.15 5.25
C LEU A 92 6.06 2.14 6.24
N ASN A 93 6.68 2.31 7.41
CA ASN A 93 6.22 3.30 8.39
C ASN A 93 6.30 4.73 7.79
N GLU A 94 7.42 5.09 7.16
CA GLU A 94 7.60 6.39 6.51
C GLU A 94 6.58 6.62 5.38
N ALA A 95 6.26 5.58 4.61
CA ALA A 95 5.26 5.63 3.56
C ALA A 95 3.85 5.90 4.11
N PHE A 96 3.50 5.29 5.24
CA PHE A 96 2.20 5.49 5.88
C PHE A 96 2.08 6.90 6.48
N ASP A 97 3.17 7.40 7.06
CA ASP A 97 3.24 8.77 7.57
C ASP A 97 3.13 9.79 6.44
N ALA A 98 3.88 9.63 5.35
CA ALA A 98 3.82 10.49 4.19
C ALA A 98 2.44 10.50 3.53
N LEU A 99 1.81 9.32 3.42
CA LEU A 99 0.44 9.21 2.90
C LEU A 99 -0.56 9.91 3.82
N THR A 100 -0.41 9.79 5.14
CA THR A 100 -1.32 10.43 6.11
C THR A 100 -1.13 11.94 6.17
N GLU A 101 0.11 12.44 6.01
CA GLU A 101 0.40 13.87 5.95
C GLU A 101 -0.21 14.52 4.70
N ALA A 102 -0.15 13.84 3.56
CA ALA A 102 -0.78 14.30 2.32
C ALA A 102 -2.32 14.20 2.35
N ASN A 103 -2.89 13.29 3.16
CA ASN A 103 -4.32 12.98 3.19
C ASN A 103 -4.84 12.99 4.63
N PRO A 104 -5.19 14.16 5.19
CA PRO A 104 -5.59 14.30 6.59
C PRO A 104 -6.77 13.41 7.01
N GLU A 105 -7.65 13.02 6.08
CA GLU A 105 -8.77 12.10 6.30
C GLU A 105 -8.33 10.67 6.66
N LEU A 106 -7.09 10.28 6.35
CA LEU A 106 -6.52 8.98 6.70
C LEU A 106 -5.89 8.96 8.11
N THR A 107 -5.94 10.08 8.84
CA THR A 107 -5.37 10.18 10.19
C THR A 107 -5.96 9.11 11.12
N GLY A 108 -5.08 8.26 11.63
CA GLY A 108 -5.44 7.18 12.56
C GLY A 108 -6.05 5.94 11.89
N VAL A 109 -6.01 5.84 10.56
CA VAL A 109 -6.32 4.61 9.79
C VAL A 109 -5.12 3.67 9.81
N PHE A 110 -3.93 4.18 9.51
CA PHE A 110 -2.68 3.43 9.62
C PHE A 110 -2.20 3.49 11.07
N ARG A 111 -2.32 2.37 11.79
CA ARG A 111 -1.87 2.23 13.19
C ARG A 111 -0.82 1.14 13.37
N ALA A 112 -0.48 0.44 12.29
CA ALA A 112 0.56 -0.57 12.32
C ALA A 112 1.91 0.13 12.48
N ASP A 113 2.72 -0.40 13.41
CA ASP A 113 4.13 -0.09 13.52
C ASP A 113 4.92 -1.35 13.15
N TYR A 114 5.67 -1.30 12.04
CA TYR A 114 6.45 -2.43 11.58
C TYR A 114 7.84 -2.54 12.23
N ILE A 115 8.30 -1.50 12.95
CA ILE A 115 9.61 -1.48 13.62
C ILE A 115 9.52 -2.12 15.01
N ASP A 116 8.39 -1.98 15.70
CA ASP A 116 8.22 -2.47 17.07
C ASP A 116 7.91 -3.98 17.11
N ALA A 117 8.98 -4.79 16.95
CA ALA A 117 8.93 -6.24 16.86
C ALA A 117 8.61 -6.99 18.17
N ASP A 118 8.29 -6.29 19.27
CA ASP A 118 7.80 -6.92 20.51
C ASP A 118 6.31 -7.38 20.41
N ALA A 119 5.69 -7.23 19.24
CA ALA A 119 4.35 -7.72 18.91
C ALA A 119 4.31 -9.11 18.21
N LEU A 120 5.41 -9.88 18.26
CA LEU A 120 5.51 -11.27 17.74
C LEU A 120 5.80 -12.31 18.84
#